data_AF-A0A7D7VLG6-F1
#
_entry.id   AF-A0A7D7VLG6-F1
#
_cell.length_a   1.000
_cell.length_b   1.000
_cell.length_c   1.000
_cell.angle_alpha   90.00
_cell.angle_beta   90.00
_cell.angle_gamma   90.00
#
_symmetry.space_group_name_H-M   'P 1'
#
loop_
_entity.id
_entity.type
_entity.pdbx_description
1 polymer ?
#
loop_
_entity_poly.entity_id
_entity_poly.type
_entity_poly.pdbx_seq_one_letter_code
_entity_poly.pdbx_strand_id
1 'polypeptide(L)'
;MQKLILILLLLPATSFAECTQETIQYYLDKGFNQEQITKLCTATSNQAESYQPYQKPVIIVQEGGQTDATGLSADERKAINALRGGIDARSIDITPENLNYIKKVCTQWKMSPDVDSWVTKCIDVAFSISRKDLKVNEAGKGKLLYGQTGLTVSSAAIKRKYVTADPWKNLRADMKTKLKRKHEKNEQGNTTKIQLRKTADPGQMVNAIRTLADATNAKQTGVDSTEVARVLDDSYTPPTEEEYLASQPTYEKAQEENKKKKKWWNPFD
;
A
#
# COMPACT_ATOMS: atom_id res chain seq x y z
N MET A 1 16.41 -32.26 -50.48
CA MET A 1 17.12 -32.86 -49.34
C MET A 1 16.31 -32.61 -48.08
N GLN A 2 16.33 -33.61 -47.19
CA GLN A 2 15.37 -33.92 -46.14
C GLN A 2 15.49 -33.00 -44.91
N LYS A 3 14.35 -32.74 -44.27
CA LYS A 3 14.17 -31.97 -43.04
C LYS A 3 14.94 -32.57 -41.86
N LEU A 4 15.55 -31.73 -41.02
CA LEU A 4 15.62 -31.97 -39.58
C LEU A 4 15.82 -30.66 -38.82
N ILE A 5 14.71 -30.11 -38.31
CA ILE A 5 14.67 -29.04 -37.32
C ILE A 5 14.67 -29.73 -35.97
N LEU A 6 15.77 -29.62 -35.22
CA LEU A 6 15.85 -30.04 -33.82
C LEU A 6 15.75 -28.79 -32.94
N ILE A 7 14.54 -28.48 -32.49
CA ILE A 7 14.29 -27.45 -31.47
C ILE A 7 14.49 -28.10 -30.10
N LEU A 8 15.62 -27.80 -29.46
CA LEU A 8 15.92 -28.21 -28.10
C LEU A 8 15.20 -27.25 -27.13
N LEU A 9 14.07 -27.69 -26.59
CA LEU A 9 13.34 -27.02 -25.51
C LEU A 9 14.12 -27.15 -24.19
N LEU A 10 14.89 -26.12 -23.85
CA LEU A 10 15.47 -25.95 -22.51
C LEU A 10 14.38 -25.42 -21.56
N LEU A 11 13.71 -26.34 -20.87
CA LEU A 11 12.90 -26.01 -19.70
C LEU A 11 13.84 -25.87 -18.48
N PRO A 12 13.74 -24.79 -17.68
CA PRO A 12 14.47 -24.71 -16.42
C PRO A 12 13.85 -25.70 -15.43
N ALA A 13 14.63 -26.70 -15.03
CA ALA A 13 14.27 -27.58 -13.92
C ALA A 13 14.24 -26.74 -12.63
N THR A 14 13.07 -26.63 -12.02
CA THR A 14 12.92 -26.13 -10.66
C THR A 14 13.40 -27.21 -9.72
N SER A 15 14.68 -27.14 -9.32
CA SER A 15 15.22 -28.03 -8.29
C SER A 15 14.68 -27.61 -6.92
N PHE A 16 13.57 -28.22 -6.52
CA PHE A 16 13.20 -28.32 -5.11
C PHE A 16 14.11 -29.37 -4.47
N ALA A 17 14.85 -29.02 -3.43
CA ALA A 17 15.65 -29.97 -2.66
C ALA A 17 14.70 -30.84 -1.83
N GLU A 18 14.15 -31.88 -2.44
CA GLU A 18 13.45 -32.95 -1.72
C GLU A 18 14.49 -33.76 -0.94
N CYS A 19 14.29 -33.92 0.37
CA CYS A 19 15.15 -34.77 1.19
C CYS A 19 14.82 -36.25 0.96
N THR A 20 15.14 -36.72 -0.24
CA THR A 20 15.09 -38.13 -0.61
C THR A 20 16.29 -38.88 -0.04
N GLN A 21 16.18 -40.19 0.06
CA GLN A 21 17.25 -41.06 0.56
C GLN A 21 18.57 -40.91 -0.23
N GLU A 22 18.47 -40.66 -1.54
CA GLU A 22 19.63 -40.43 -2.42
C GLU A 22 20.38 -39.14 -2.06
N THR A 23 19.64 -38.08 -1.70
CA THR A 23 20.21 -36.79 -1.31
C THR A 23 20.88 -36.87 0.06
N ILE A 24 20.29 -37.62 0.99
CA ILE A 24 20.88 -37.89 2.30
C ILE A 24 22.20 -38.65 2.15
N GLN A 25 22.22 -39.68 1.31
CA GLN A 25 23.43 -40.48 1.07
C GLN A 25 24.55 -39.63 0.44
N TYR A 26 24.21 -38.77 -0.53
CA TYR A 26 25.17 -37.84 -1.11
C TYR A 26 25.86 -36.94 -0.07
N TYR A 27 25.11 -36.41 0.91
CA TYR A 27 25.71 -35.55 1.95
C TYR A 27 26.54 -36.33 2.97
N LEU A 28 26.14 -37.56 3.30
CA LEU A 28 26.94 -38.46 4.13
C LEU A 28 28.29 -38.77 3.46
N ASP A 29 28.28 -39.05 2.16
CA ASP A 29 29.49 -39.33 1.37
C ASP A 29 30.41 -38.10 1.26
N LYS A 30 29.87 -36.89 1.45
CA LYS A 30 30.62 -35.63 1.52
C LYS A 30 31.11 -35.29 2.93
N GLY A 31 30.91 -36.17 3.91
CA GLY A 31 31.41 -36.03 5.28
C GLY A 31 30.54 -35.13 6.16
N PHE A 32 29.31 -34.83 5.76
CA PHE A 32 28.36 -34.13 6.62
C PHE A 32 27.85 -35.09 7.70
N ASN A 33 27.72 -34.57 8.92
CA ASN A 33 27.12 -35.36 10.01
C ASN A 33 25.60 -35.31 9.96
N GLN A 34 24.97 -36.26 10.65
CA GLN A 34 23.52 -36.43 10.63
C GLN A 34 22.78 -35.18 11.10
N GLU A 35 23.28 -34.45 12.11
CA GLU A 35 22.67 -33.19 12.58
C GLU A 35 22.69 -32.08 11.52
N GLN A 36 23.77 -31.96 10.75
CA GLN A 36 23.89 -30.99 9.67
C GLN A 36 22.93 -31.32 8.53
N ILE A 37 22.79 -32.60 8.18
CA ILE A 37 21.85 -33.07 7.16
C ILE A 37 20.41 -32.83 7.63
N THR A 38 20.10 -33.14 8.89
CA THR A 38 18.79 -32.84 9.49
C THR A 38 18.50 -31.35 9.48
N LYS A 39 19.48 -30.47 9.75
CA LYS A 39 19.30 -29.01 9.64
C LYS A 39 19.03 -28.55 8.21
N LEU A 40 19.69 -29.13 7.21
CA LEU A 40 19.43 -28.81 5.81
C LEU A 40 18.02 -29.26 5.37
N CYS A 41 17.60 -30.45 5.80
CA CYS A 41 16.28 -30.98 5.49
C CYS A 41 15.13 -30.31 6.26
N THR A 42 15.39 -29.88 7.49
CA THR A 42 14.42 -29.13 8.30
C THR A 42 14.44 -27.63 7.99
N ALA A 43 15.48 -27.09 7.35
CA ALA A 43 15.42 -25.74 6.77
C ALA A 43 14.42 -25.67 5.61
N THR A 44 14.15 -26.80 4.94
CA THR A 44 13.07 -26.93 3.94
C THR A 44 11.68 -27.09 4.61
N SER A 45 11.61 -27.57 5.86
CA SER A 45 10.35 -27.80 6.58
C SER A 45 10.02 -26.79 7.69
N ASN A 46 10.97 -25.94 8.09
CA ASN A 46 10.73 -24.79 8.95
C ASN A 46 10.20 -23.68 8.07
N GLN A 47 8.87 -23.68 7.94
CA GLN A 47 8.07 -22.58 7.42
C GLN A 47 8.82 -21.77 6.35
N ALA A 48 8.67 -22.18 5.09
CA ALA A 48 8.27 -21.15 4.15
C ALA A 48 7.08 -20.45 4.84
N GLU A 49 7.33 -19.29 5.46
CA GLU A 49 6.29 -18.39 5.95
C GLU A 49 5.25 -18.45 4.86
N SER A 50 4.10 -19.04 5.20
CA SER A 50 3.01 -19.25 4.26
C SER A 50 2.88 -17.96 3.49
N TYR A 51 3.32 -17.97 2.24
CA TYR A 51 3.06 -16.89 1.32
C TYR A 51 1.55 -16.96 1.14
N GLN A 52 0.84 -16.27 2.02
CA GLN A 52 -0.52 -15.87 1.78
C GLN A 52 -0.39 -14.94 0.59
N PRO A 53 -0.81 -15.31 -0.63
CA PRO A 53 -0.94 -14.33 -1.70
C PRO A 53 -1.78 -13.21 -1.11
N TYR A 54 -1.15 -12.05 -0.97
CA TYR A 54 -1.73 -10.90 -0.31
C TYR A 54 -3.12 -10.65 -0.90
N GLN A 55 -4.14 -10.96 -0.11
CA GLN A 55 -5.49 -10.54 -0.43
C GLN A 55 -5.46 -9.03 -0.27
N LYS A 56 -5.61 -8.32 -1.39
CA LYS A 56 -5.81 -6.87 -1.37
C LYS A 56 -6.91 -6.61 -0.33
N PRO A 57 -6.63 -5.96 0.81
CA PRO A 57 -7.65 -5.64 1.79
C PRO A 57 -8.70 -4.87 1.01
N VAL A 58 -9.95 -5.31 1.17
CA VAL A 58 -11.07 -4.66 0.54
C VAL A 58 -11.03 -3.22 1.04
N ILE A 59 -10.72 -2.30 0.12
CA ILE A 59 -10.79 -0.87 0.41
C ILE A 59 -12.27 -0.59 0.59
N ILE A 60 -12.75 -0.71 1.82
CA ILE A 60 -14.01 -0.11 2.21
C ILE A 60 -13.67 1.37 2.28
N VAL A 61 -13.97 2.09 1.20
CA VAL A 61 -14.11 3.54 1.31
C VAL A 61 -15.25 3.72 2.31
N GLN A 62 -14.91 3.92 3.58
CA GLN A 62 -15.79 4.66 4.45
C GLN A 62 -15.78 6.05 3.84
N GLU A 63 -16.84 6.35 3.08
CA GLU A 63 -17.22 7.72 2.80
C GLU A 63 -17.40 8.36 4.18
N GLY A 64 -16.31 8.92 4.71
CA GLY A 64 -16.35 9.79 5.87
C GLY A 64 -17.44 10.80 5.58
N GLY A 65 -18.34 10.94 6.56
CA GLY A 65 -19.70 11.44 6.43
C GLY A 65 -19.86 12.50 5.37
N GLN A 66 -21.02 12.48 4.69
CA GLN A 66 -21.51 13.67 4.00
C GLN A 66 -21.44 14.81 5.02
N THR A 67 -20.37 15.59 4.97
CA THR A 67 -20.37 16.91 5.55
C THR A 67 -21.45 17.61 4.77
N ASP A 68 -22.59 17.84 5.43
CA ASP A 68 -23.68 18.61 4.88
C ASP A 68 -23.09 19.95 4.46
N ALA A 69 -22.80 20.03 3.16
CA ALA A 69 -21.95 20.98 2.47
C ALA A 69 -22.67 22.33 2.35
N THR A 70 -23.10 22.87 3.48
CA THR A 70 -23.63 24.21 3.60
C THR A 70 -22.46 25.18 3.44
N GLY A 71 -22.27 25.66 2.22
CA GLY A 71 -21.25 26.67 1.89
C GLY A 71 -20.13 26.23 0.93
N LEU A 72 -20.12 24.99 0.44
CA LEU A 72 -19.20 24.60 -0.63
C LEU A 72 -19.77 24.96 -2.01
N SER A 73 -18.93 25.56 -2.85
CA SER A 73 -19.23 25.78 -4.26
C SER A 73 -19.44 24.46 -5.03
N ALA A 74 -20.08 24.54 -6.19
CA ALA A 74 -20.24 23.37 -7.07
C ALA A 74 -18.88 22.77 -7.48
N ASP A 75 -17.89 23.61 -7.74
CA ASP A 75 -16.56 23.19 -8.16
C ASP A 75 -15.78 22.52 -7.03
N GLU A 76 -15.86 23.03 -5.79
CA GLU A 76 -15.24 22.39 -4.63
C GLU A 76 -15.84 21.01 -4.37
N ARG A 77 -17.17 20.87 -4.42
CA ARG A 77 -17.83 19.55 -4.25
C ARG A 77 -17.38 18.57 -5.33
N LYS A 78 -17.31 19.02 -6.58
CA LYS A 78 -16.82 18.21 -7.70
C LYS A 78 -15.35 17.80 -7.50
N ALA A 79 -14.50 18.71 -7.00
CA ALA A 79 -13.10 18.44 -6.70
C ALA A 79 -12.94 17.42 -5.57
N ILE A 80 -13.69 17.57 -4.47
CA ILE A 80 -13.71 16.64 -3.33
C ILE A 80 -14.10 15.24 -3.81
N ASN A 81 -15.17 15.12 -4.59
CA ASN A 81 -15.64 13.84 -5.13
C ASN A 81 -14.62 13.21 -6.07
N ALA A 82 -13.97 14.02 -6.94
CA ALA A 82 -12.91 13.54 -7.80
C ALA A 82 -11.72 13.00 -6.98
N LEU A 83 -11.32 13.66 -5.90
CA LEU A 83 -10.22 13.23 -5.03
C LEU A 83 -10.54 11.96 -4.25
N ARG A 84 -11.73 11.89 -3.63
CA ARG A 84 -12.20 10.68 -2.94
C ARG A 84 -12.30 9.47 -3.87
N GLY A 85 -12.77 9.67 -5.10
CA GLY A 85 -12.85 8.62 -6.11
C GLY A 85 -11.54 8.30 -6.82
N GLY A 86 -10.62 9.26 -6.91
CA GLY A 86 -9.43 9.17 -7.76
C GLY A 86 -8.14 8.78 -7.05
N ILE A 87 -8.00 9.06 -5.76
CA ILE A 87 -6.81 8.68 -4.99
C ILE A 87 -6.88 7.18 -4.64
N ASP A 88 -5.78 6.45 -4.85
CA ASP A 88 -5.63 5.06 -4.40
C ASP A 88 -5.21 5.04 -2.93
N ALA A 89 -6.18 5.30 -2.06
CA ALA A 89 -6.06 5.31 -0.61
C ALA A 89 -7.26 4.59 0.02
N ARG A 90 -7.08 4.07 1.25
CA ARG A 90 -8.15 3.35 1.95
C ARG A 90 -9.16 4.26 2.63
N SER A 91 -8.66 5.36 3.19
CA SER A 91 -9.43 6.36 3.91
C SER A 91 -8.97 7.72 3.39
N ILE A 92 -9.92 8.58 3.05
CA ILE A 92 -9.66 9.92 2.52
C ILE A 92 -10.61 10.87 3.25
N ASP A 93 -10.04 11.91 3.83
CA ASP A 93 -10.76 12.98 4.48
C ASP A 93 -10.23 14.33 3.98
N ILE A 94 -11.13 15.25 3.66
CA ILE A 94 -10.78 16.53 3.06
C ILE A 94 -11.38 17.60 3.94
N THR A 95 -10.50 18.29 4.66
CA THR A 95 -10.83 19.37 5.58
C THR A 95 -10.55 20.72 4.91
N PRO A 96 -11.01 21.85 5.48
CA PRO A 96 -10.65 23.18 5.00
C PRO A 96 -9.13 23.41 4.89
N GLU A 97 -8.36 22.77 5.77
CA GLU A 97 -6.92 23.01 5.88
C GLU A 97 -6.06 21.90 5.28
N ASN A 98 -6.56 20.65 5.22
CA ASN A 98 -5.73 19.49 4.89
C ASN A 98 -6.46 18.49 3.98
N LEU A 99 -5.70 17.90 3.06
CA LEU A 99 -6.02 16.64 2.38
C LEU A 99 -5.40 15.50 3.19
N ASN A 100 -6.25 14.74 3.86
CA ASN A 100 -5.86 13.62 4.72
C ASN A 100 -6.16 12.31 4.02
N TYR A 101 -5.22 11.36 4.02
CA TYR A 101 -5.51 10.01 3.54
C TYR A 101 -4.57 8.96 4.12
N ILE A 102 -5.00 7.70 4.13
CA ILE A 102 -4.13 6.56 4.45
C ILE A 102 -3.83 5.77 3.19
N LYS A 103 -2.55 5.63 2.86
CA LYS A 103 -2.08 4.78 1.75
C LYS A 103 -1.10 3.73 2.21
N LYS A 104 -1.03 2.66 1.43
CA LYS A 104 0.00 1.64 1.54
C LYS A 104 1.27 2.09 0.82
N VAL A 105 2.38 2.12 1.53
CA VAL A 105 3.69 2.46 0.99
C VAL A 105 4.59 1.24 1.02
N CYS A 106 4.99 0.76 -0.15
CA CYS A 106 5.85 -0.40 -0.31
C CYS A 106 7.30 0.04 -0.57
N THR A 107 8.22 -0.49 0.23
CA THR A 107 9.66 -0.26 0.09
C THR A 107 10.32 -1.58 -0.27
N GLN A 108 11.13 -1.56 -1.34
CA GLN A 108 11.85 -2.72 -1.81
C GLN A 108 13.35 -2.55 -1.60
N TRP A 109 14.05 -3.62 -1.22
CA TRP A 109 15.50 -3.64 -1.09
C TRP A 109 16.08 -4.92 -1.68
N LYS A 110 17.16 -4.79 -2.47
CA LYS A 110 17.89 -5.93 -3.04
C LYS A 110 18.90 -6.44 -2.02
N MET A 111 18.80 -7.71 -1.61
CA MET A 111 19.63 -8.23 -0.51
C MET A 111 21.12 -8.30 -0.89
N SER A 112 21.42 -8.71 -2.11
CA SER A 112 22.77 -8.79 -2.68
C SER A 112 22.74 -8.44 -4.17
N PRO A 113 23.79 -7.83 -4.74
CA PRO A 113 23.89 -7.61 -6.18
C PRO A 113 23.74 -8.92 -6.99
N ASP A 114 24.20 -10.05 -6.45
CA ASP A 114 24.31 -11.34 -7.15
C ASP A 114 23.07 -12.25 -6.99
N VAL A 115 22.15 -11.88 -6.09
CA VAL A 115 20.92 -12.65 -5.86
C VAL A 115 19.74 -11.83 -6.34
N ASP A 116 18.91 -12.38 -7.21
CA ASP A 116 17.68 -11.73 -7.67
C ASP A 116 16.54 -11.83 -6.63
N SER A 117 16.88 -11.63 -5.36
CA SER A 117 15.93 -11.60 -4.26
C SER A 117 15.68 -10.17 -3.80
N TRP A 118 14.43 -9.74 -3.99
CA TRP A 118 13.91 -8.46 -3.53
C TRP A 118 13.09 -8.69 -2.27
N VAL A 119 13.43 -7.97 -1.21
CA VAL A 119 12.60 -7.93 -0.01
C VAL A 119 11.71 -6.71 -0.12
N THR A 120 10.40 -6.94 -0.11
CA THR A 120 9.39 -5.88 -0.15
C THR A 120 8.67 -5.83 1.19
N LYS A 121 8.64 -4.66 1.84
CA LYS A 121 7.77 -4.40 2.99
C LYS A 121 6.82 -3.27 2.66
N CYS A 122 5.53 -3.53 2.84
CA CYS A 122 4.48 -2.54 2.67
C CYS A 122 3.89 -2.16 4.03
N ILE A 123 3.73 -0.87 4.26
CA ILE A 123 3.22 -0.34 5.54
C ILE A 123 2.13 0.69 5.24
N ASP A 124 1.16 0.82 6.14
CA ASP A 124 0.13 1.85 6.00
C ASP A 124 0.58 3.13 6.71
N VAL A 125 0.51 4.24 5.97
CA VAL A 125 0.94 5.56 6.41
C VAL A 125 -0.21 6.54 6.20
N ALA A 126 -0.58 7.22 7.28
CA ALA A 126 -1.49 8.35 7.24
C ALA A 126 -0.73 9.62 6.83
N PHE A 127 -1.27 10.33 5.86
CA PHE A 127 -0.76 11.60 5.36
C PHE A 127 -1.74 12.71 5.73
N SER A 128 -1.21 13.85 6.14
CA SER A 128 -1.92 15.13 6.23
C SER A 128 -1.15 16.14 5.39
N ILE A 129 -1.67 16.43 4.20
CA ILE A 129 -1.09 17.42 3.28
C ILE A 129 -1.82 18.74 3.48
N SER A 130 -1.10 19.76 3.92
CA SER A 130 -1.65 21.11 4.02
C SER A 130 -2.14 21.59 2.66
N ARG A 131 -3.31 22.21 2.61
CA ARG A 131 -3.86 22.87 1.41
C ARG A 131 -3.15 24.19 1.14
N LYS A 132 -2.55 24.81 2.15
CA LYS A 132 -1.68 25.98 1.98
C LYS A 132 -0.46 25.61 1.14
N ASP A 133 -0.22 26.40 0.09
CA ASP A 133 0.83 26.21 -0.92
C ASP A 133 0.80 24.86 -1.62
N LEU A 134 -0.37 24.19 -1.64
CA LEU A 134 -0.53 22.90 -2.30
C LEU A 134 -0.43 23.05 -3.82
N LYS A 135 0.52 22.37 -4.43
CA LYS A 135 0.80 22.42 -5.87
C LYS A 135 1.05 21.03 -6.42
N VAL A 136 0.63 20.84 -7.68
CA VAL A 136 1.03 19.66 -8.46
C VAL A 136 2.28 20.02 -9.24
N ASN A 137 3.38 19.32 -8.98
CA ASN A 137 4.64 19.47 -9.70
C ASN A 137 4.66 18.62 -10.96
N GLU A 138 4.18 17.38 -10.86
CA GLU A 138 4.15 16.43 -11.98
C GLU A 138 2.87 15.61 -11.95
N ALA A 139 2.35 15.31 -13.14
CA ALA A 139 1.24 14.38 -13.34
C ALA A 139 1.63 13.39 -14.44
N GLY A 140 1.57 12.10 -14.14
CA GLY A 140 1.98 11.06 -15.09
C GLY A 140 0.96 9.94 -15.17
N LYS A 141 0.54 9.61 -16.39
CA LYS A 141 0.01 8.26 -16.70
C LYS A 141 1.23 7.35 -16.72
N GLY A 142 1.26 6.37 -15.83
CA GLY A 142 2.37 5.42 -15.84
C GLY A 142 2.53 4.75 -17.21
N LYS A 143 3.77 4.47 -17.63
CA LYS A 143 4.00 3.72 -18.88
C LYS A 143 3.31 2.35 -18.79
N LEU A 144 2.65 1.95 -19.90
CA LEU A 144 1.65 0.88 -20.07
C LEU A 144 1.81 -0.44 -19.30
N LEU A 145 2.98 -0.76 -18.74
CA LEU A 145 3.26 -2.00 -18.02
C LEU A 145 4.00 -1.84 -16.68
N TYR A 146 4.54 -0.67 -16.34
CA TYR A 146 5.44 -0.51 -15.18
C TYR A 146 5.33 0.82 -14.41
N GLY A 147 4.51 1.77 -14.86
CA GLY A 147 4.30 3.02 -14.13
C GLY A 147 3.00 3.00 -13.33
N GLN A 148 3.06 3.36 -12.06
CA GLN A 148 1.85 3.76 -11.33
C GLN A 148 1.47 5.19 -11.72
N THR A 149 0.24 5.36 -12.20
CA THR A 149 -0.38 6.67 -12.38
C THR A 149 -0.39 7.41 -11.05
N GLY A 150 0.09 8.64 -11.04
CA GLY A 150 0.27 9.38 -9.80
C GLY A 150 0.52 10.86 -10.05
N LEU A 151 0.38 11.63 -8.96
CA LEU A 151 0.70 13.04 -8.90
C LEU A 151 1.85 13.25 -7.92
N THR A 152 2.87 13.99 -8.33
CA THR A 152 3.87 14.51 -7.41
C THR A 152 3.40 15.88 -6.94
N VAL A 153 3.13 16.03 -5.64
CA VAL A 153 2.63 17.28 -5.05
C VAL A 153 3.63 17.85 -4.06
N SER A 154 3.63 19.17 -3.92
CA SER A 154 4.31 19.89 -2.83
C SER A 154 3.31 20.73 -2.06
N SER A 155 3.63 21.02 -0.79
CA SER A 155 2.79 21.80 0.12
C SER A 155 3.65 22.52 1.15
N ALA A 156 3.09 23.51 1.86
CA ALA A 156 3.75 24.14 3.01
C ALA A 156 4.15 23.12 4.09
N ALA A 157 3.32 22.09 4.31
CA ALA A 157 3.58 21.05 5.30
C ALA A 157 2.94 19.72 4.90
N ILE A 158 3.68 18.62 5.12
CA ILE A 158 3.17 17.25 4.96
C ILE A 158 3.52 16.46 6.22
N LYS A 159 2.50 16.16 7.04
CA LYS A 159 2.65 15.25 8.18
C LYS A 159 2.43 13.81 7.73
N ARG A 160 3.19 12.89 8.32
CA ARG A 160 3.15 11.45 8.03
C ARG A 160 3.18 10.69 9.34
N LYS A 161 2.27 9.74 9.54
CA LYS A 161 2.20 8.92 10.76
C LYS A 161 1.94 7.46 10.41
N TYR A 162 2.66 6.55 11.03
CA TYR A 162 2.43 5.12 10.86
C TYR A 162 1.11 4.73 11.53
N VAL A 163 0.35 3.87 10.87
CA VAL A 163 -0.87 3.30 11.45
C VAL A 163 -0.52 2.30 12.56
N THR A 164 0.65 1.65 12.49
CA THR A 164 1.11 0.63 13.46
C THR A 164 2.36 1.08 14.22
N ALA A 165 2.57 0.53 15.42
CA ALA A 165 3.56 1.04 16.38
C ALA A 165 5.02 0.86 15.93
N ASP A 166 5.37 -0.32 15.43
CA ASP A 166 6.66 -0.58 14.76
C ASP A 166 6.42 -1.53 13.60
N PRO A 167 6.10 -1.01 12.40
CA PRO A 167 5.86 -1.85 11.23
C PRO A 167 7.11 -2.60 10.77
N TRP A 168 8.26 -2.36 11.39
CA TRP A 168 9.53 -2.99 11.04
C TRP A 168 9.97 -4.04 12.07
N LYS A 169 9.19 -4.25 13.15
CA LYS A 169 9.56 -5.11 14.30
C LYS A 169 9.93 -6.54 13.88
N ASN A 170 9.15 -7.12 12.99
CA ASN A 170 9.26 -8.52 12.59
C ASN A 170 10.28 -8.76 11.46
N LEU A 171 11.03 -7.73 11.05
CA LEU A 171 12.10 -7.89 10.07
C LEU A 171 13.43 -8.22 10.74
N ARG A 172 14.25 -9.05 10.08
CA ARG A 172 15.64 -9.27 10.48
C ARG A 172 16.39 -7.93 10.57
N ALA A 173 17.29 -7.78 11.55
CA ALA A 173 17.93 -6.51 11.88
C ALA A 173 18.66 -5.85 10.71
N ASP A 174 19.31 -6.65 9.87
CA ASP A 174 20.03 -6.22 8.66
C ASP A 174 19.10 -5.66 7.58
N MET A 175 17.89 -6.21 7.46
CA MET A 175 16.86 -5.74 6.53
C MET A 175 16.08 -4.55 7.10
N LYS A 176 15.72 -4.61 8.38
CA LYS A 176 15.00 -3.57 9.13
C LYS A 176 15.62 -2.20 8.90
N THR A 177 16.93 -2.09 9.14
CA THR A 177 17.65 -0.82 9.03
C THR A 177 17.66 -0.28 7.59
N LYS A 178 17.90 -1.14 6.60
CA LYS A 178 17.99 -0.74 5.19
C LYS A 178 16.64 -0.30 4.63
N LEU A 179 15.59 -1.09 4.88
CA LEU A 179 14.23 -0.78 4.44
C LEU A 179 13.67 0.46 5.14
N LYS A 180 13.84 0.57 6.46
CA LYS A 180 13.41 1.75 7.23
C LYS A 180 14.08 3.02 6.72
N ARG A 181 15.42 3.00 6.57
CA ARG A 181 16.15 4.17 6.06
C ARG A 181 15.75 4.55 4.64
N LYS A 182 15.54 3.57 3.76
CA LYS A 182 15.06 3.82 2.39
C LYS A 182 13.65 4.41 2.39
N HIS A 183 12.76 3.90 3.24
CA HIS A 183 11.42 4.43 3.41
C HIS A 183 11.44 5.88 3.90
N GLU A 184 12.16 6.16 4.99
CA GLU A 184 12.29 7.50 5.56
C GLU A 184 12.89 8.48 4.55
N LYS A 185 13.92 8.07 3.80
CA LYS A 185 14.49 8.91 2.73
C LYS A 185 13.46 9.27 1.65
N ASN A 186 12.58 8.34 1.29
CA ASN A 186 11.57 8.55 0.26
C ASN A 186 10.37 9.38 0.75
N GLU A 187 10.12 9.39 2.06
CA GLU A 187 8.96 10.02 2.68
C GLU A 187 9.33 11.25 3.53
N GLN A 188 10.47 11.88 3.27
CA GLN A 188 10.88 13.12 3.93
C GLN A 188 10.52 14.38 3.13
N GLY A 189 10.36 15.49 3.84
CA GLY A 189 10.16 16.82 3.26
C GLY A 189 8.73 17.15 2.85
N ASN A 190 8.62 18.22 2.07
CA ASN A 190 7.37 18.88 1.68
C ASN A 190 6.85 18.43 0.30
N THR A 191 7.35 17.30 -0.21
CA THR A 191 6.90 16.70 -1.47
C THR A 191 6.49 15.26 -1.22
N THR A 192 5.42 14.80 -1.89
CA THR A 192 5.03 13.39 -1.86
C THR A 192 4.34 12.97 -3.15
N LYS A 193 4.34 11.66 -3.42
CA LYS A 193 3.60 11.07 -4.54
C LYS A 193 2.24 10.57 -4.05
N ILE A 194 1.17 11.14 -4.62
CA ILE A 194 -0.21 10.64 -4.49
C ILE A 194 -0.42 9.61 -5.59
N GLN A 195 -0.67 8.36 -5.21
CA GLN A 195 -1.03 7.32 -6.17
C GLN A 195 -2.49 7.48 -6.58
N LEU A 196 -2.76 7.34 -7.87
CA LEU A 196 -4.09 7.44 -8.42
C LEU A 196 -4.63 6.06 -8.76
N ARG A 197 -5.94 5.87 -8.62
CA ARG A 197 -6.62 4.66 -9.08
C ARG A 197 -6.48 4.53 -10.60
N LYS A 198 -6.52 3.30 -11.10
CA LYS A 198 -6.37 3.01 -12.53
C LYS A 198 -7.37 3.75 -13.42
N THR A 199 -8.56 4.03 -12.91
CA THR A 199 -9.66 4.71 -13.61
C THR A 199 -9.62 6.23 -13.47
N ALA A 200 -8.73 6.77 -12.64
CA ALA A 200 -8.65 8.21 -12.41
C ALA A 200 -7.94 8.90 -13.57
N ASP A 201 -8.51 10.01 -14.05
CA ASP A 201 -7.84 10.86 -15.04
C ASP A 201 -6.89 11.85 -14.36
N PRO A 202 -5.57 11.83 -14.65
CA PRO A 202 -4.63 12.74 -13.99
C PRO A 202 -4.95 14.22 -14.21
N GLY A 203 -5.50 14.61 -15.37
CA GLY A 203 -5.87 16.00 -15.65
C GLY A 203 -6.99 16.47 -14.74
N GLN A 204 -8.05 15.66 -14.60
CA GLN A 204 -9.12 15.89 -13.62
C GLN A 204 -8.58 15.99 -12.20
N MET A 205 -7.64 15.12 -11.82
CA MET A 205 -7.04 15.13 -10.49
C MET A 205 -6.20 16.38 -10.23
N VAL A 206 -5.44 16.85 -11.22
CA VAL A 206 -4.69 18.12 -11.14
C VAL A 206 -5.63 19.29 -10.91
N ASN A 207 -6.72 19.36 -11.68
CA ASN A 207 -7.71 20.43 -11.53
C ASN A 207 -8.38 20.37 -10.15
N ALA A 208 -8.73 19.18 -9.67
CA ALA A 208 -9.31 19.01 -8.34
C ALA A 208 -8.37 19.50 -7.22
N ILE A 209 -7.06 19.21 -7.32
CA ILE A 209 -6.08 19.71 -6.35
C ILE A 209 -5.97 21.23 -6.41
N ARG A 210 -5.94 21.83 -7.59
CA ARG A 210 -5.90 23.30 -7.75
C ARG A 210 -7.13 23.96 -7.14
N THR A 211 -8.32 23.46 -7.45
CA THR A 211 -9.57 23.94 -6.88
C THR A 211 -9.56 23.88 -5.35
N LEU A 212 -9.04 22.79 -4.76
CA LEU A 212 -8.89 22.71 -3.30
C LEU A 212 -7.82 23.66 -2.73
N ALA A 213 -6.72 23.89 -3.45
CA ALA A 213 -5.67 24.79 -3.00
C ALA A 213 -6.15 26.25 -2.96
N ASP A 214 -7.00 26.64 -3.92
CA ASP A 214 -7.53 28.00 -4.05
C ASP A 214 -8.74 28.26 -3.13
N ALA A 215 -9.45 27.21 -2.75
CA ALA A 215 -10.59 27.26 -1.85
C ALA A 215 -10.16 27.66 -0.42
N THR A 216 -10.58 28.84 0.02
CA THR A 216 -10.14 29.46 1.29
C THR A 216 -11.19 29.46 2.40
N ASN A 217 -12.45 29.10 2.13
CA ASN A 217 -13.58 29.49 3.00
C ASN A 217 -14.60 28.37 3.31
N ALA A 218 -14.17 27.11 3.46
CA ALA A 218 -15.09 26.07 3.92
C ALA A 218 -15.19 26.08 5.45
N LYS A 219 -16.38 26.36 6.02
CA LYS A 219 -16.68 26.06 7.43
C LYS A 219 -16.90 24.57 7.58
N GLN A 220 -16.24 23.97 8.56
CA GLN A 220 -16.38 22.55 8.89
C GLN A 220 -17.63 22.36 9.74
N THR A 221 -18.61 21.58 9.26
CA THR A 221 -19.80 21.18 10.02
C THR A 221 -19.76 19.67 10.22
N GLY A 222 -19.67 19.23 11.49
CA GLY A 222 -19.82 17.84 11.91
C GLY A 222 -18.69 16.92 11.47
N VAL A 223 -17.73 16.65 12.36
CA VAL A 223 -16.68 15.64 12.13
C VAL A 223 -17.10 14.36 12.82
N ASP A 224 -17.73 13.46 12.07
CA ASP A 224 -17.55 12.04 12.40
C ASP A 224 -16.05 11.75 12.23
N SER A 225 -15.39 11.33 13.32
CA SER A 225 -13.95 11.07 13.32
C SER A 225 -13.63 9.98 12.30
N THR A 226 -13.10 10.39 11.15
CA THR A 226 -12.66 9.48 10.10
C THR A 226 -11.47 8.65 10.60
N GLU A 227 -11.27 7.46 10.03
CA GLU A 227 -10.11 6.63 10.40
C GLU A 227 -8.79 7.40 10.30
N VAL A 228 -8.61 8.18 9.22
CA VAL A 228 -7.42 8.99 9.03
C VAL A 228 -7.30 10.12 10.06
N ALA A 229 -8.40 10.78 10.42
CA ALA A 229 -8.40 11.78 11.47
C ALA A 229 -7.97 11.16 12.81
N ARG A 230 -8.51 9.99 13.16
CA ARG A 230 -8.11 9.25 14.37
C ARG A 230 -6.64 8.85 14.37
N VAL A 231 -6.08 8.39 13.25
CA VAL A 231 -4.65 8.02 13.18
C VAL A 231 -3.74 9.24 13.30
N LEU A 232 -4.14 10.36 12.69
CA LEU A 232 -3.38 11.62 12.71
C LEU A 232 -3.44 12.35 14.05
N ASP A 233 -4.41 12.04 14.91
CA ASP A 233 -4.53 12.59 16.26
C ASP A 233 -3.29 12.25 17.12
N ASP A 234 -2.81 13.20 17.90
CA ASP A 234 -1.61 13.03 18.72
C ASP A 234 -1.81 12.00 19.85
N SER A 235 -3.05 11.80 20.33
CA SER A 235 -3.40 10.79 21.33
C SER A 235 -3.54 9.39 20.75
N TYR A 236 -3.40 9.21 19.42
CA TYR A 236 -3.49 7.91 18.79
C TYR A 236 -2.37 6.98 19.28
N THR A 237 -2.76 5.88 19.92
CA THR A 237 -1.86 4.78 20.27
C THR A 237 -1.94 3.74 19.17
N PRO A 238 -0.90 3.60 18.32
CA PRO A 238 -0.95 2.66 17.21
C PRO A 238 -0.92 1.21 17.73
N PRO A 239 -1.76 0.31 17.20
CA PRO A 239 -1.71 -1.11 17.54
C PRO A 239 -0.42 -1.77 17.01
N THR A 240 -0.14 -2.97 17.51
CA THR A 240 0.86 -3.87 16.92
C THR A 240 0.45 -4.29 15.50
N GLU A 241 1.40 -4.83 14.72
CA GLU A 241 1.07 -5.32 13.38
C GLU A 241 0.07 -6.48 13.42
N GLU A 242 0.18 -7.35 14.43
CA GLU A 242 -0.70 -8.49 14.65
C GLU A 242 -2.13 -8.06 15.00
N GLU A 243 -2.29 -7.14 15.97
CA GLU A 243 -3.60 -6.57 16.33
C GLU A 243 -4.22 -5.80 15.16
N TYR A 244 -3.38 -5.06 14.42
CA TYR A 244 -3.82 -4.32 13.26
C TYR A 244 -4.38 -5.24 12.18
N LEU A 245 -3.67 -6.32 11.84
CA LEU A 245 -4.12 -7.31 10.86
C LEU A 245 -5.40 -8.03 11.33
N ALA A 246 -5.50 -8.35 12.63
CA ALA A 246 -6.69 -8.98 13.20
C ALA A 246 -7.93 -8.06 13.18
N SER A 247 -7.72 -6.74 13.25
CA SER A 247 -8.78 -5.74 13.18
C SER A 247 -9.32 -5.48 11.76
N GLN A 248 -8.59 -5.91 10.72
CA GLN A 248 -9.03 -5.71 9.34
C GLN A 248 -10.26 -6.58 9.03
N PRO A 249 -11.30 -6.04 8.37
CA PRO A 249 -12.44 -6.84 7.96
C PRO A 249 -11.96 -7.93 7.01
N THR A 250 -12.42 -9.17 7.24
CA THR A 250 -12.16 -10.26 6.29
C THR A 250 -12.81 -9.93 4.95
N TYR A 251 -12.27 -10.48 3.86
CA TYR A 251 -12.82 -10.28 2.52
C TYR A 251 -14.33 -10.57 2.47
N GLU A 252 -14.77 -11.64 3.14
CA GLU A 252 -16.18 -12.04 3.21
C GLU A 252 -17.04 -11.02 3.97
N LYS A 253 -16.59 -10.54 5.14
CA LYS A 253 -17.29 -9.50 5.90
C LYS A 253 -17.38 -8.20 5.09
N ALA A 254 -16.31 -7.81 4.41
CA ALA A 254 -16.31 -6.62 3.57
C ALA A 254 -17.23 -6.77 2.34
N GLN A 255 -17.34 -7.96 1.76
CA GLN A 255 -18.32 -8.26 0.71
C GLN A 255 -19.77 -8.18 1.23
N GLU A 256 -20.05 -8.71 2.42
CA GLU A 256 -21.37 -8.63 3.05
C GLU A 256 -21.77 -7.19 3.39
N GLU A 257 -20.88 -6.39 3.95
CA GLU A 257 -21.13 -4.97 4.21
C GLU A 257 -21.41 -4.19 2.91
N ASN A 258 -20.66 -4.46 1.85
CA ASN A 258 -20.92 -3.87 0.54
C ASN A 258 -22.27 -4.31 -0.04
N LYS A 259 -22.67 -5.57 0.15
CA LYS A 259 -24.01 -6.06 -0.25
C LYS A 259 -25.13 -5.37 0.56
N LYS A 260 -24.94 -5.16 1.87
CA LYS A 260 -25.89 -4.44 2.73
C LYS A 260 -26.04 -2.98 2.29
N LYS A 261 -24.94 -2.29 1.99
CA LYS A 261 -24.96 -0.91 1.47
C LYS A 261 -25.66 -0.80 0.11
N LYS A 262 -25.44 -1.78 -0.80
CA LYS A 262 -26.15 -1.84 -2.08
C LYS A 262 -27.64 -2.13 -1.94
N LYS A 263 -28.05 -2.95 -0.97
CA LYS A 263 -29.47 -3.22 -0.69
C LYS A 263 -30.21 -2.00 -0.12
N TRP A 264 -29.51 -1.08 0.53
CA TRP A 264 -30.09 0.14 1.09
C TRP A 264 -30.24 1.26 0.06
N TRP A 265 -29.60 1.14 -1.10
CA TRP A 265 -29.75 2.08 -2.23
C TRP A 265 -30.84 1.57 -3.17
N ASN A 266 -32.11 1.74 -2.78
CA ASN A 266 -33.26 1.54 -3.66
C ASN A 266 -33.64 2.90 -4.26
N PRO A 267 -33.44 3.16 -5.57
CA PRO A 267 -33.80 4.44 -6.19
C PRO A 267 -35.33 4.62 -6.37
N PHE A 268 -36.14 3.76 -5.74
CA PHE A 268 -37.61 3.71 -5.85
C PHE A 268 -38.35 3.59 -4.50
N ASP A 269 -37.65 3.75 -3.36
CA ASP A 269 -38.29 4.02 -2.06
C ASP A 269 -38.21 5.51 -1.72
#